data_AF-A0A258BN48-F1
#
_entry.id   AF-A0A258BN48-F1
#
_cell.length_a   1.000
_cell.length_b   1.000
_cell.length_c   1.000
_cell.angle_alpha   90.00
_cell.angle_beta   90.00
_cell.angle_gamma   90.00
#
_symmetry.space_group_name_H-M   'P 1'
#
loop_
_entity.id
_entity.type
_entity.pdbx_description
1 polymer ?
#
loop_
_entity_poly.entity_id
_entity_poly.type
_entity_poly.pdbx_seq_one_letter_code
_entity_poly.pdbx_strand_id
1 'polypeptide(L)'
;MADVIRWSEGVWGRRGPGKGRAFKVGDRDVTAEVLEGPDDDGFCLLLVRDCKIFSEEPGRCALKNDTEIRRKVATIMRGEPERMRWSDENGRRIVRSPFVGPEAVPARPRKKKERRERE
;
A
#
# COMPACT_ATOMS: atom_id res chain seq x y z
N MET A 1 6.34 11.45 -16.25
CA MET A 1 4.92 11.03 -16.35
C MET A 1 4.82 9.75 -15.51
N ALA A 2 4.00 9.72 -14.46
CA ALA A 2 4.08 8.73 -13.36
C ALA A 2 2.77 7.92 -13.24
N ASP A 3 2.88 6.61 -12.97
CA ASP A 3 1.71 5.75 -12.84
C ASP A 3 0.87 6.08 -11.61
N VAL A 4 -0.45 6.11 -11.75
CA VAL A 4 -1.39 6.28 -10.64
C VAL A 4 -1.93 4.91 -10.24
N ILE A 5 -1.76 4.55 -8.97
CA ILE A 5 -2.24 3.30 -8.40
C ILE A 5 -3.22 3.58 -7.27
N ARG A 6 -4.26 2.74 -7.19
CA ARG A 6 -5.21 2.69 -6.09
C ARG A 6 -5.10 1.34 -5.40
N TRP A 7 -4.98 1.30 -4.08
CA TRP A 7 -5.00 0.03 -3.33
C TRP A 7 -5.69 0.21 -1.98
N SER A 8 -6.19 -0.90 -1.43
CA SER A 8 -6.78 -0.94 -0.09
C SER A 8 -5.74 -1.39 0.93
N GLU A 9 -5.59 -0.66 2.04
CA GLU A 9 -4.72 -1.11 3.14
C GLU A 9 -5.37 -0.96 4.53
N GLY A 10 -5.05 -1.92 5.41
CA GLY A 10 -5.48 -1.89 6.79
C GLY A 10 -4.76 -0.80 7.57
N VAL A 11 -5.53 -0.02 8.33
CA VAL A 11 -5.06 0.99 9.27
C VAL A 11 -4.83 0.35 10.63
N TRP A 12 -3.63 0.53 11.18
CA TRP A 12 -3.25 -0.07 12.46
C TRP A 12 -2.95 1.03 13.49
N GLY A 13 -3.70 1.03 14.57
CA GLY A 13 -3.47 1.88 15.74
C GLY A 13 -2.41 1.28 16.64
N ARG A 14 -1.54 2.14 17.20
CA ARG A 14 -0.67 1.73 18.31
C ARG A 14 -1.44 1.91 19.61
N ARG A 15 -1.44 0.88 20.44
CA ARG A 15 -1.67 1.07 21.88
C ARG A 15 -0.41 1.73 22.43
N GLY A 16 -0.57 2.62 23.42
CA GLY A 16 0.54 3.41 23.98
C GLY A 16 1.74 2.58 24.45
N PRO A 17 2.85 3.23 24.86
CA PRO A 17 4.08 2.54 25.24
C PRO A 17 3.82 1.40 26.24
N GLY A 18 4.31 0.20 25.95
CA GLY A 18 4.13 -1.00 26.79
C GLY A 18 2.79 -1.73 26.66
N LYS A 19 1.81 -1.20 25.93
CA LYS A 19 0.46 -1.80 25.83
C LYS A 19 0.26 -2.70 24.61
N GLY A 20 1.04 -3.78 24.48
CA GLY A 20 0.72 -4.90 23.57
C GLY A 20 0.79 -4.61 22.06
N ARG A 21 0.28 -5.54 21.25
CA ARG A 21 0.36 -5.48 19.77
C ARG A 21 -0.55 -4.39 19.19
N ALA A 22 -0.13 -3.83 18.05
CA ALA A 22 -0.97 -2.93 17.27
C ALA A 22 -2.29 -3.61 16.89
N PHE A 23 -3.39 -2.84 16.89
CA PHE A 23 -4.73 -3.34 16.56
C PHE A 23 -5.23 -2.68 15.28
N LYS A 24 -6.04 -3.41 14.51
CA LYS A 24 -6.64 -2.87 13.29
C LYS A 24 -7.74 -1.87 13.69
N VAL A 25 -7.58 -0.63 13.26
CA VAL A 25 -8.53 0.48 13.52
C VAL A 25 -9.52 0.61 12.35
N GLY A 26 -9.15 0.15 11.16
CA GLY A 26 -10.05 0.06 10.02
C GLY A 26 -9.28 -0.21 8.74
N ASP A 27 -9.88 0.18 7.62
CA ASP A 27 -9.32 0.07 6.29
C ASP A 27 -9.37 1.43 5.59
N ARG A 28 -8.47 1.64 4.63
CA ARG A 28 -8.47 2.82 3.77
C ARG A 28 -8.12 2.47 2.34
N ASP A 29 -8.74 3.16 1.39
CA ASP A 29 -8.29 3.18 0.01
C ASP A 29 -7.35 4.37 -0.20
N VAL A 30 -6.20 4.09 -0.80
CA VAL A 30 -5.19 5.11 -1.10
C VAL A 30 -5.04 5.17 -2.61
N THR A 31 -5.11 6.36 -3.16
CA THR A 31 -4.75 6.66 -4.54
C THR A 31 -3.48 7.47 -4.53
N ALA A 32 -2.43 7.01 -5.20
CA ALA A 32 -1.14 7.69 -5.24
C ALA A 32 -0.43 7.57 -6.59
N GLU A 33 0.36 8.57 -6.93
CA GLU A 33 1.30 8.54 -8.04
C GLU A 33 2.60 7.86 -7.61
N VAL A 34 3.13 6.98 -8.45
CA VAL A 34 4.41 6.32 -8.23
C VAL A 34 5.52 7.27 -8.68
N LEU A 35 6.23 7.85 -7.71
CA LEU A 35 7.38 8.72 -7.99
C LEU A 35 8.63 7.89 -8.29
N GLU A 36 8.93 6.92 -7.42
CA GLU A 36 10.14 6.09 -7.52
C GLU A 36 9.91 4.66 -6.97
N GLY A 37 10.75 3.72 -7.42
CA GLY A 37 10.90 2.38 -6.83
C GLY A 37 10.43 1.21 -7.70
N PRO A 38 10.48 -0.03 -7.16
CA PRO A 38 10.98 -0.37 -5.82
C PRO A 38 12.49 -0.18 -5.65
N ASP A 39 12.90 0.26 -4.47
CA ASP A 39 14.29 0.17 -4.01
C ASP A 39 14.70 -1.27 -3.63
N ASP A 40 15.97 -1.47 -3.26
CA ASP A 40 16.51 -2.79 -2.88
C ASP A 40 15.78 -3.44 -1.69
N ASP A 41 15.15 -2.62 -0.83
CA ASP A 41 14.37 -3.05 0.32
C ASP A 41 12.88 -3.29 -0.02
N GLY A 42 12.49 -3.08 -1.27
CA GLY A 42 11.14 -3.28 -1.79
C GLY A 42 10.16 -2.17 -1.41
N PHE A 43 10.62 -0.94 -1.21
CA PHE A 43 9.78 0.24 -1.00
C PHE A 43 9.66 1.10 -2.26
N CYS A 44 8.48 1.68 -2.45
CA CYS A 44 8.20 2.71 -3.43
C CYS A 44 8.00 4.06 -2.73
N LEU A 45 8.45 5.13 -3.40
CA LEU A 45 8.10 6.50 -3.07
C LEU A 45 6.86 6.88 -3.87
N LEU A 46 5.81 7.33 -3.18
CA LEU A 46 4.51 7.62 -3.74
C LEU A 46 4.04 9.01 -3.34
N LEU A 47 3.37 9.73 -4.23
CA LEU A 47 2.68 10.99 -3.93
C LEU A 47 1.19 10.73 -3.75
N VAL A 48 0.66 10.96 -2.56
CA VAL A 48 -0.77 10.72 -2.26
C VAL A 48 -1.63 11.73 -3.00
N ARG A 49 -2.61 11.25 -3.75
CA ARG A 49 -3.62 12.08 -4.43
C ARG A 49 -4.96 12.05 -3.73
N ASP A 50 -5.34 10.89 -3.21
CA ASP A 50 -6.58 10.73 -2.46
C ASP A 50 -6.45 9.63 -1.40
N CYS A 51 -7.16 9.79 -0.30
CA CYS A 51 -7.22 8.81 0.78
C CYS A 51 -8.63 8.75 1.37
N LYS A 52 -9.34 7.65 1.11
CA LYS A 52 -10.68 7.40 1.64
C LYS A 52 -10.61 6.40 2.80
N ILE A 53 -11.07 6.81 3.98
CA ILE A 53 -11.09 5.96 5.18
C ILE A 53 -12.46 5.27 5.30
N PHE A 54 -12.44 3.96 5.54
CA PHE A 54 -13.62 3.14 5.84
C PHE A 54 -13.68 2.70 7.32
N SER A 55 -12.92 3.37 8.19
CA SER A 55 -12.89 3.17 9.65
C SER A 55 -14.02 3.93 10.36
N GLU A 56 -14.48 3.37 11.49
CA GLU A 56 -15.44 3.97 12.42
C GLU A 56 -14.88 5.18 13.20
N GLU A 57 -13.55 5.37 13.24
CA GLU A 57 -12.91 6.55 13.87
C GLU A 57 -12.33 7.51 12.81
N PRO A 58 -13.14 8.41 12.24
CA PRO A 58 -12.69 9.37 11.24
C PRO A 58 -11.62 10.30 11.82
N GLY A 59 -10.50 10.47 11.10
CA GLY A 59 -9.53 11.55 11.32
C GLY A 59 -8.16 11.16 11.86
N ARG A 60 -7.99 10.02 12.54
CA ARG A 60 -6.67 9.65 13.10
C ARG A 60 -5.68 9.07 12.10
N CYS A 61 -6.15 8.65 10.93
CA CYS A 61 -5.34 7.83 10.02
C CYS A 61 -5.48 8.19 8.53
N ALA A 62 -5.98 9.39 8.24
CA ALA A 62 -5.99 9.93 6.88
C ALA A 62 -4.55 10.21 6.43
N LEU A 63 -4.21 9.80 5.22
CA LEU A 63 -3.06 10.40 4.55
C LEU A 63 -3.49 11.76 4.02
N LYS A 64 -2.61 12.75 4.17
CA LYS A 64 -2.85 14.06 3.59
C LYS A 64 -2.56 13.99 2.10
N ASN A 65 -3.40 14.65 1.30
CA ASN A 65 -3.17 14.81 -0.13
C ASN A 65 -1.88 15.60 -0.38
N ASP A 66 -1.28 15.37 -1.53
CA ASP A 66 -0.01 15.96 -1.98
C ASP A 66 1.16 15.73 -1.00
N THR A 67 1.09 14.65 -0.23
CA THR A 67 2.15 14.23 0.67
C THR A 67 2.86 13.01 0.11
N GLU A 68 4.19 13.04 0.14
CA GLU A 68 5.02 11.90 -0.22
C GLU A 68 5.01 10.86 0.90
N ILE A 69 4.79 9.60 0.52
CA ILE A 69 4.80 8.47 1.43
C ILE A 69 5.73 7.39 0.88
N ARG A 70 6.37 6.66 1.80
CA ARG A 70 7.12 5.45 1.48
C ARG A 70 6.31 4.22 1.87
N ARG A 71 6.07 3.32 0.91
CA ARG A 71 5.27 2.10 1.13
C ARG A 71 5.94 0.88 0.50
N LYS A 72 5.88 -0.25 1.22
CA LYS A 72 6.39 -1.53 0.69
C LYS A 72 5.52 -2.01 -0.45
N VAL A 73 6.13 -2.50 -1.53
CA VAL A 73 5.43 -3.17 -2.64
C VAL A 73 4.56 -4.30 -2.13
N ALA A 74 5.04 -5.08 -1.16
CA ALA A 74 4.25 -6.16 -0.56
C ALA A 74 2.94 -5.69 0.11
N THR A 75 2.91 -4.47 0.65
CA THR A 75 1.68 -3.88 1.21
C THR A 75 0.74 -3.47 0.10
N ILE A 76 1.27 -2.80 -0.93
CA ILE A 76 0.51 -2.33 -2.10
C ILE A 76 -0.11 -3.53 -2.83
N MET A 77 0.69 -4.54 -3.17
CA MET A 77 0.26 -5.76 -3.86
C MET A 77 -0.77 -6.56 -3.07
N ARG A 78 -0.66 -6.59 -1.73
CA ARG A 78 -1.65 -7.23 -0.86
C ARG A 78 -2.99 -6.51 -0.88
N GLY A 79 -2.98 -5.21 -1.13
CA GLY A 79 -4.18 -4.39 -1.29
C GLY A 79 -4.78 -4.44 -2.69
N GLU A 80 -4.37 -5.42 -3.51
CA GLU A 80 -4.83 -5.64 -4.88
C GLU A 80 -4.84 -4.34 -5.70
N PRO A 81 -3.64 -3.81 -6.01
CA PRO A 81 -3.52 -2.47 -6.54
C PRO A 81 -4.14 -2.39 -7.93
N GLU A 82 -5.10 -1.51 -8.09
CA GLU A 82 -5.70 -1.17 -9.35
C GLU A 82 -4.98 0.02 -9.96
N ARG A 83 -4.52 -0.12 -11.20
CA ARG A 83 -4.01 1.02 -11.94
C ARG A 83 -5.16 1.87 -12.46
N MET A 84 -5.13 3.15 -12.16
CA MET A 84 -6.12 4.07 -12.69
C MET A 84 -5.82 4.31 -14.17
N ARG A 85 -6.86 4.18 -15.02
CA ARG A 85 -6.70 4.45 -16.46
C ARG A 85 -6.37 5.92 -16.66
N TRP A 86 -5.30 6.18 -17.40
CA TRP A 86 -5.06 7.50 -17.97
C TRP A 86 -6.08 7.78 -19.08
N SER A 87 -6.44 9.06 -19.22
CA SER A 87 -7.25 9.54 -20.34
C SER A 87 -6.52 9.44 -21.68
N ASP A 88 -5.18 9.50 -21.65
CA ASP A 88 -4.30 9.32 -22.81
C ASP A 88 -3.39 8.09 -22.59
N GLU A 89 -3.77 6.97 -23.20
CA GLU A 89 -3.06 5.70 -23.12
C GLU A 89 -1.75 5.71 -23.93
N ASN A 90 -1.56 6.65 -24.86
CA ASN A 90 -0.41 6.65 -25.78
C ASN A 90 0.88 7.15 -25.09
N GLY A 91 0.76 8.12 -24.18
CA GLY A 91 1.86 8.56 -23.31
C GLY A 91 2.29 7.51 -22.27
N ARG A 92 1.46 6.49 -22.04
CA ARG A 92 1.64 5.43 -21.02
C ARG A 92 2.74 4.43 -21.40
N ARG A 93 2.94 4.16 -22.69
CA ARG A 93 3.90 3.14 -23.18
C ARG A 93 5.36 3.48 -22.85
N ILE A 94 5.64 4.75 -22.56
CA ILE A 94 6.97 5.26 -22.22
C ILE A 94 7.27 5.04 -20.72
N VAL A 95 6.25 4.89 -19.88
CA VAL A 95 6.39 4.78 -18.42
C VAL A 95 6.39 3.31 -18.01
N ARG A 96 7.58 2.78 -17.70
CA ARG A 96 7.74 1.42 -17.20
C ARG A 96 7.43 1.43 -15.71
N SER A 97 6.35 0.78 -15.28
CA SER A 97 6.03 0.68 -13.86
C SER A 97 5.90 -0.76 -13.39
N PRO A 98 6.37 -1.07 -12.17
CA PRO A 98 6.46 -2.42 -11.63
C PRO A 98 5.09 -3.09 -11.38
N PHE A 99 3.99 -2.33 -11.43
CA PHE A 99 2.64 -2.84 -11.18
C PHE A 99 1.87 -3.27 -12.47
N VAL A 100 2.55 -3.51 -13.61
CA VAL A 100 1.95 -3.88 -14.91
C VAL A 100 2.71 -5.06 -15.48
N GLY A 101 1.98 -6.16 -15.64
CA GLY A 101 2.39 -7.40 -16.26
C GLY A 101 1.33 -8.48 -16.01
N PRO A 102 1.19 -9.49 -16.88
CA PRO A 102 0.29 -10.64 -16.65
C PRO A 102 0.72 -11.51 -15.45
N GLU A 103 1.92 -11.30 -14.91
CA GLU A 103 2.37 -11.84 -13.64
C GLU A 103 2.31 -10.77 -12.55
N ALA A 104 1.12 -10.57 -11.98
CA ALA A 104 1.08 -10.06 -10.61
C ALA A 104 1.82 -11.08 -9.73
N VAL A 105 3.03 -10.74 -9.29
CA VAL A 105 3.87 -11.64 -8.47
C VAL A 105 3.04 -12.07 -7.25
N PRO A 106 2.71 -13.36 -7.11
CA PRO A 106 1.85 -13.81 -6.03
C PRO A 106 2.52 -13.49 -4.69
N ALA A 107 1.75 -12.85 -3.80
CA ALA A 107 2.17 -12.57 -2.44
C ALA A 107 2.68 -13.87 -1.80
N ARG A 108 3.96 -13.91 -1.41
CA ARG A 108 4.55 -15.10 -0.77
C ARG A 108 3.71 -15.46 0.46
N PRO A 109 3.19 -16.70 0.56
CA PRO A 109 2.43 -17.10 1.74
C PRO A 109 3.35 -17.05 2.97
N ARG A 110 2.89 -16.38 4.03
CA ARG A 110 3.58 -16.35 5.32
C ARG A 110 3.66 -17.77 5.87
N LYS A 111 4.86 -18.31 6.04
CA LYS A 111 5.07 -19.54 6.84
C LYS A 111 4.55 -19.29 8.26
N LYS A 112 3.49 -20.02 8.64
CA LYS A 112 2.94 -20.05 9.99
C LYS A 112 4.04 -20.65 10.89
N LYS A 113 4.62 -19.85 11.78
CA LYS A 113 5.62 -20.34 12.75
C LYS A 113 4.85 -21.14 13.80
N GLU A 114 4.84 -22.46 13.64
CA GLU A 114 4.25 -23.41 14.57
C GLU A 114 4.95 -23.27 15.93
N ARG A 115 4.18 -22.87 16.93
CA ARG A 115 4.68 -22.64 18.28
C ARG A 115 4.61 -23.99 19.00
N ARG A 116 5.75 -24.68 19.02
CA ARG A 116 5.94 -25.96 19.71
C ARG A 116 5.65 -25.75 21.21
N GLU A 117 4.54 -26.30 21.69
CA GLU A 117 4.33 -26.52 23.12
C GLU A 117 5.40 -27.49 23.62
N ARG A 118 6.04 -27.13 24.74
CA ARG A 118 6.90 -28.02 25.50
C ARG A 118 6.21 -28.17 26.85
N GLU A 119 5.76 -29.40 27.11
CA GLU A 119 5.50 -29.94 28.44
C GLU A 119 6.69 -29.73 29.39
#